data_AF-I1KVB5-F1
#
_entry.id   AF-I1KVB5-F1
#
_cell.length_a   1.000
_cell.length_b   1.000
_cell.length_c   1.000
_cell.angle_alpha   90.00
_cell.angle_beta   90.00
_cell.angle_gamma   90.00
#
_symmetry.space_group_name_H-M   'P 1'
#
loop_
_entity.id
_entity.type
_entity.pdbx_description
1 polymer ?
#
loop_
_entity_poly.entity_id
_entity_poly.type
_entity_poly.pdbx_seq_one_letter_code
_entity_poly.pdbx_strand_id
1 'polypeptide(L)'
;MLRRLLSSHLKTLAATASSSTPRSASAAARFAALSRSSRYFSTQSEDATAIKKKVEDVMPIATGHEREELQAELEGRNILEIDHPEGPFGTKEAPAVVKSYYDKRIVGCPGGEGGEYQNIPCFS
;
A
#
# COMPACT_ATOMS: atom_id res chain seq x y z
N MET A 1 -17.81 -50.81 32.84
CA MET A 1 -16.70 -50.47 31.93
C MET A 1 -17.26 -50.32 30.53
N LEU A 2 -17.17 -49.14 29.90
CA LEU A 2 -17.45 -49.03 28.46
C LEU A 2 -16.49 -48.01 27.84
N ARG A 3 -15.78 -48.47 26.81
CA ARG A 3 -14.57 -47.87 26.25
C ARG A 3 -14.93 -46.74 25.27
N ARG A 4 -14.16 -45.64 25.32
CA ARG A 4 -14.07 -44.62 24.28
C ARG A 4 -13.65 -45.24 22.95
N LEU A 5 -14.33 -44.89 21.86
CA LEU A 5 -13.79 -44.93 20.50
C LEU A 5 -14.31 -43.71 19.73
N LEU A 6 -13.43 -42.72 19.53
CA LEU A 6 -13.54 -41.72 18.47
C LEU A 6 -13.13 -42.39 17.15
N SER A 7 -13.94 -42.28 16.11
CA SER A 7 -13.47 -42.33 14.70
C SER A 7 -14.64 -42.13 13.75
N SER A 8 -14.53 -41.12 12.87
CA SER A 8 -14.93 -41.29 11.47
C SER A 8 -14.14 -40.31 10.60
N HIS A 9 -13.25 -40.89 9.79
CA HIS A 9 -12.51 -40.21 8.74
C HIS A 9 -13.45 -39.88 7.57
N LEU A 10 -13.48 -38.61 7.15
CA LEU A 10 -14.22 -38.15 5.98
C LEU A 10 -13.53 -38.61 4.69
N LYS A 11 -14.33 -39.25 3.83
CA LYS A 11 -14.00 -39.66 2.46
C LYS A 11 -13.78 -38.44 1.57
N THR A 12 -12.61 -38.33 0.94
CA THR A 12 -12.37 -37.45 -0.20
C THR A 12 -12.09 -38.30 -1.43
N LEU A 13 -12.89 -38.13 -2.48
CA LEU A 13 -12.76 -38.84 -3.76
C LEU A 13 -11.53 -38.36 -4.52
N ALA A 14 -10.78 -39.30 -5.09
CA ALA A 14 -9.72 -39.06 -6.05
C ALA A 14 -10.32 -38.75 -7.44
N ALA A 15 -9.91 -37.63 -8.04
CA ALA A 15 -10.21 -37.31 -9.42
C ALA A 15 -9.16 -37.96 -10.34
N THR A 16 -9.65 -38.69 -11.34
CA THR A 16 -8.89 -39.37 -12.38
C THR A 16 -8.26 -38.37 -13.36
N ALA A 17 -6.93 -38.43 -13.54
CA ALA A 17 -6.24 -37.80 -14.65
C ALA A 17 -6.00 -38.84 -15.76
N SER A 18 -6.52 -38.60 -16.97
CA SER A 18 -6.14 -39.31 -18.20
C SER A 18 -6.48 -38.50 -19.46
N SER A 19 -5.43 -38.31 -20.29
CA SER A 19 -5.35 -38.23 -21.78
C SER A 19 -6.39 -37.39 -22.57
N SER A 20 -6.10 -36.68 -23.67
CA SER A 20 -4.98 -36.58 -24.62
C SER A 20 -5.35 -35.43 -25.59
N THR A 21 -4.37 -34.64 -26.06
CA THR A 21 -4.58 -33.73 -27.22
C THR A 21 -3.42 -33.89 -28.21
N PRO A 22 -3.68 -34.24 -29.48
CA PRO A 22 -2.61 -34.36 -30.47
C PRO A 22 -2.30 -33.02 -31.14
N ARG A 23 -1.00 -32.69 -31.08
CA ARG A 23 -0.14 -32.20 -32.17
C ARG A 23 -0.71 -31.18 -33.17
N SER A 24 -0.19 -29.97 -33.03
CA SER A 24 -0.14 -28.92 -34.06
C SER A 24 0.36 -29.44 -35.41
N ALA A 25 -0.35 -29.07 -36.48
CA ALA A 25 0.14 -29.09 -37.85
C ALA A 25 0.06 -27.67 -38.42
N SER A 26 1.13 -27.29 -39.12
CA SER A 26 1.45 -25.99 -39.68
C SER A 26 0.46 -25.48 -40.73
N ALA A 27 0.16 -24.18 -40.70
CA ALA A 27 -0.19 -23.44 -41.91
C ALA A 27 0.50 -22.07 -41.88
N ALA A 28 1.56 -21.95 -42.69
CA ALA A 28 2.20 -20.69 -42.99
C ALA A 28 1.22 -19.80 -43.77
N ALA A 29 0.69 -18.75 -43.13
CA ALA A 29 0.02 -17.65 -43.81
C ALA A 29 0.89 -16.41 -43.72
N ARG A 30 1.28 -15.95 -44.91
CA ARG A 30 2.21 -14.88 -45.22
C ARG A 30 1.53 -13.51 -45.12
N PHE A 31 2.21 -12.54 -44.48
CA PHE A 31 2.08 -11.07 -44.55
C PHE A 31 0.71 -10.46 -44.13
N ALA A 32 0.63 -9.43 -43.29
CA ALA A 32 1.29 -8.14 -43.45
C ALA A 32 1.88 -7.61 -42.13
N ALA A 33 3.13 -7.17 -42.20
CA ALA A 33 3.73 -6.32 -41.19
C ALA A 33 3.03 -4.95 -41.22
N LEU A 34 1.98 -4.79 -40.40
CA LEU A 34 1.57 -3.45 -39.99
C LEU A 34 2.75 -2.87 -39.22
N SER A 35 3.42 -1.90 -39.85
CA SER A 35 4.43 -1.07 -39.21
C SER A 35 3.88 -0.63 -37.85
N ARG A 36 4.51 -1.12 -36.78
CA ARG A 36 4.30 -0.59 -35.44
C ARG A 36 4.76 0.85 -35.48
N SER A 37 3.84 1.76 -35.74
CA SER A 37 3.93 3.11 -35.21
C SER A 37 3.80 2.98 -33.69
N SER A 38 4.89 2.54 -33.06
CA SER A 38 5.11 2.76 -31.64
C SER A 38 5.00 4.25 -31.46
N ARG A 39 3.87 4.71 -30.92
CA ARG A 39 3.75 6.09 -30.43
C ARG A 39 4.63 6.14 -29.19
N TYR A 40 5.92 6.35 -29.43
CA TYR A 40 6.86 6.75 -28.41
C TYR A 40 6.36 8.11 -27.91
N PHE A 41 5.56 8.10 -26.85
CA PHE A 41 5.38 9.29 -26.03
C PHE A 41 6.73 9.54 -25.38
N SER A 42 7.56 10.34 -26.06
CA SER A 42 8.75 10.91 -25.45
C SER A 42 8.27 11.97 -24.49
N THR A 43 8.15 11.62 -23.21
CA THR A 43 8.15 12.64 -22.16
C THR A 43 9.54 13.25 -22.17
N GLN A 44 9.68 14.41 -22.82
CA GLN A 44 10.87 15.23 -22.60
C GLN A 44 10.91 15.53 -21.10
N SER A 45 11.85 14.89 -20.40
CA SER A 45 12.24 15.29 -19.06
C SER A 45 13.13 16.51 -19.23
N GLU A 46 12.50 17.63 -19.59
CA GLU A 46 13.12 18.94 -19.48
C GLU A 46 13.18 19.26 -17.99
N ASP A 47 14.40 19.54 -17.51
CA ASP A 47 14.71 20.13 -16.21
C ASP A 47 13.92 21.44 -16.03
N ALA A 48 12.63 21.31 -15.73
CA ALA A 48 11.74 22.40 -15.40
C ALA A 48 11.94 22.72 -13.93
N THR A 49 12.97 23.50 -13.65
CA THR A 49 13.04 24.31 -12.44
C THR A 49 11.68 24.98 -12.19
N ALA A 50 11.00 24.52 -11.13
CA ALA A 50 9.99 25.27 -10.39
C ALA A 50 8.77 25.85 -11.15
N ILE A 51 8.28 25.21 -12.21
CA ILE A 51 6.87 25.43 -12.57
C ILE A 51 6.06 24.71 -11.50
N LYS A 52 5.38 25.47 -10.63
CA LYS A 52 4.43 24.93 -9.64
C LYS A 52 3.36 24.16 -10.40
N LYS A 53 3.55 22.85 -10.54
CA LYS A 53 2.59 21.95 -11.18
C LYS A 53 1.32 22.01 -10.35
N LYS A 54 0.22 22.39 -10.97
CA LYS A 54 -1.08 22.30 -10.31
C LYS A 54 -1.58 20.86 -10.42
N VAL A 55 -2.53 20.47 -9.57
CA VAL A 55 -3.12 19.14 -9.66
C VAL A 55 -3.77 18.94 -11.03
N GLU A 56 -4.35 19.98 -11.61
CA GLU A 56 -4.95 19.94 -12.94
C GLU A 56 -3.97 19.57 -14.05
N ASP A 57 -2.68 19.91 -13.91
CA ASP A 57 -1.66 19.62 -14.92
C ASP A 57 -1.20 18.15 -14.87
N VAL A 58 -1.35 17.51 -13.70
CA VAL A 58 -0.95 16.11 -13.47
C VAL A 58 -2.14 15.16 -13.66
N MET A 59 -3.27 15.48 -13.03
CA MET A 59 -4.48 14.67 -13.06
C MET A 59 -5.75 15.55 -12.98
N PRO A 60 -6.27 16.02 -14.14
CA PRO A 60 -7.41 16.93 -14.21
C PRO A 60 -8.72 16.42 -13.59
N ILE A 61 -8.88 15.09 -13.53
CA ILE A 61 -10.10 14.45 -13.03
C ILE A 61 -10.06 14.12 -11.53
N ALA A 62 -8.94 14.42 -10.85
CA ALA A 62 -8.78 14.19 -9.42
C ALA A 62 -9.79 15.04 -8.62
N THR A 63 -10.54 14.41 -7.71
CA THR A 63 -11.52 15.09 -6.86
C THR A 63 -11.53 14.54 -5.43
N GLY A 64 -12.12 15.28 -4.48
CA GLY A 64 -12.18 14.86 -3.08
C GLY A 64 -10.78 14.71 -2.44
N HIS A 65 -10.61 13.69 -1.61
CA HIS A 65 -9.33 13.42 -0.92
C HIS A 65 -8.18 13.11 -1.88
N GLU A 66 -8.47 12.50 -3.03
CA GLU A 66 -7.44 12.23 -4.06
C GLU A 66 -6.77 13.52 -4.55
N ARG A 67 -7.56 14.57 -4.78
CA ARG A 67 -7.02 15.88 -5.18
C ARG A 67 -6.24 16.54 -4.04
N GLU A 68 -6.73 16.41 -2.81
CA GLU A 68 -6.10 17.01 -1.63
C GLU A 68 -4.71 16.41 -1.37
N GLU A 69 -4.61 15.08 -1.44
CA GLU A 69 -3.36 14.31 -1.31
C GLU A 69 -2.35 14.76 -2.38
N LEU A 70 -2.75 14.81 -3.66
CA LEU A 70 -1.86 15.25 -4.74
C LEU A 70 -1.42 16.71 -4.61
N GLN A 71 -2.33 17.59 -4.18
CA GLN A 71 -1.96 18.99 -3.96
C GLN A 71 -0.91 19.11 -2.86
N ALA A 72 -1.05 18.34 -1.79
CA ALA A 72 -0.09 18.31 -0.70
C ALA A 72 1.28 17.80 -1.15
N GLU A 73 1.33 16.71 -1.91
CA GLU A 73 2.55 16.15 -2.47
C GLU A 73 3.28 17.14 -3.39
N LEU A 74 2.53 17.84 -4.26
CA LEU A 74 3.09 18.87 -5.15
C LEU A 74 3.62 20.10 -4.41
N GLU A 75 3.01 20.44 -3.27
CA GLU A 75 3.47 21.49 -2.35
C GLU A 75 4.59 21.01 -1.42
N GLY A 76 4.90 19.71 -1.40
CA GLY A 76 5.89 19.10 -0.51
C GLY A 76 5.47 19.06 0.96
N ARG A 77 4.16 19.15 1.24
CA ARG A 77 3.60 19.04 2.60
C ARG A 77 3.05 17.64 2.86
N ASN A 78 3.18 17.15 4.09
CA ASN A 78 2.58 15.89 4.52
C ASN A 78 1.28 16.18 5.29
N ILE A 79 0.13 15.74 4.77
CA ILE A 79 -1.19 15.92 5.42
C ILE A 79 -1.27 15.12 6.73
N LEU A 80 -0.58 13.98 6.79
CA LEU A 80 -0.59 13.02 7.90
C LEU A 80 0.64 13.18 8.82
N GLU A 81 1.27 14.35 8.82
CA GLU A 81 2.45 14.63 9.65
C GLU A 81 2.17 14.38 11.14
N ILE A 82 0.98 14.73 11.62
CA ILE A 82 0.65 14.59 13.04
C ILE A 82 0.55 13.12 13.51
N ASP A 83 0.36 12.18 12.59
CA ASP A 83 0.10 10.78 12.94
C ASP A 83 1.33 10.08 13.53
N HIS A 84 2.51 10.62 13.24
CA HIS A 84 3.81 10.08 13.62
C HIS A 84 4.50 11.04 14.60
N PRO A 85 4.08 11.07 15.89
CA PRO A 85 4.74 11.92 16.87
C PRO A 85 6.17 11.41 17.11
N GLU A 86 7.14 12.27 16.83
CA GLU A 86 8.56 12.02 17.09
C GLU A 86 9.06 13.00 18.16
N GLY A 87 9.99 12.53 19.00
CA GLY A 87 10.57 13.34 20.06
C GLY A 87 11.10 12.50 21.22
N PRO A 88 11.76 13.14 22.19
CA PRO A 88 12.17 12.45 23.41
C PRO A 88 10.94 11.94 24.18
N PHE A 89 11.11 10.89 24.98
CA PHE A 89 10.05 10.31 25.82
C PHE A 89 9.39 11.32 26.78
N GLY A 90 10.12 12.39 27.09
CA GLY A 90 9.68 13.44 28.00
C GLY A 90 10.06 13.15 29.46
N THR A 91 10.09 14.22 30.25
CA THR A 91 10.30 14.20 31.70
C THR A 91 9.18 15.00 32.37
N LYS A 92 9.13 14.98 33.69
CA LYS A 92 8.15 15.77 34.46
C LYS A 92 8.23 17.27 34.13
N GLU A 93 9.43 17.78 33.93
CA GLU A 93 9.69 19.21 33.65
C GLU A 93 9.59 19.55 32.15
N ALA A 94 9.82 18.57 31.28
CA ALA A 94 9.74 18.72 29.82
C ALA A 94 8.96 17.54 29.21
N PRO A 95 7.62 17.58 29.21
CA PRO A 95 6.78 16.46 28.77
C PRO A 95 6.86 16.23 27.26
N ALA A 96 6.55 15.00 26.82
CA ALA A 96 6.35 14.70 25.40
C ALA A 96 5.07 15.36 24.90
N VAL A 97 5.17 16.12 23.80
CA VAL A 97 4.06 16.88 23.21
C VAL A 97 3.55 16.14 21.97
N VAL A 98 2.25 15.85 21.93
CA VAL A 98 1.58 15.19 20.80
C VAL A 98 0.56 16.14 20.20
N LYS A 99 0.58 16.31 18.87
CA LYS A 99 -0.39 17.12 18.13
C LYS A 99 -1.72 16.34 17.97
N SER A 100 -2.86 17.02 18.08
CA SER A 100 -4.18 16.43 17.80
C SER A 100 -5.09 17.44 17.13
N TYR A 101 -6.00 16.98 16.27
CA TYR A 101 -7.05 17.82 15.68
C TYR A 101 -8.23 18.04 16.64
N TYR A 102 -8.41 17.15 17.62
CA TYR A 102 -9.47 17.19 18.62
C TYR A 102 -8.89 17.37 20.03
N ASP A 103 -9.76 17.65 21.01
CA ASP A 103 -9.38 17.82 22.42
C ASP A 103 -8.75 16.56 23.05
N LYS A 104 -8.99 15.38 22.47
CA LYS A 104 -8.48 14.08 22.93
C LYS A 104 -7.93 13.27 21.76
N ARG A 105 -6.92 12.43 22.02
CA ARG A 105 -6.30 11.55 21.03
C ARG A 105 -5.78 10.28 21.70
N ILE A 106 -5.91 9.17 20.99
CA ILE A 106 -5.33 7.90 21.42
C ILE A 106 -3.82 7.89 21.12
N VAL A 107 -2.99 7.60 22.13
CA VAL A 107 -1.53 7.53 22.02
C VAL A 107 -1.03 6.19 22.52
N GLY A 108 -0.22 5.51 21.71
CA GLY A 108 0.52 4.32 22.09
C GLY A 108 1.92 4.68 22.57
N CYS A 109 2.35 4.13 23.71
CA CYS A 109 3.68 4.39 24.26
C CYS A 109 4.56 3.14 24.15
N PRO A 110 5.46 3.03 23.16
CA PRO A 110 6.31 1.84 23.00
C PRO A 110 7.38 1.68 24.09
N GLY A 111 7.63 2.71 24.90
CA GLY A 111 8.72 2.72 25.89
C GLY A 111 10.00 3.39 25.37
N GLY A 112 10.94 3.68 26.28
CA GLY A 112 12.24 4.31 25.96
C GLY A 112 13.33 3.31 25.57
N GLU A 113 14.46 3.83 25.08
CA GLU A 113 15.62 3.04 24.63
C GLU A 113 16.10 2.07 25.72
N GLY A 114 16.02 0.76 25.45
CA GLY A 114 16.46 -0.31 26.35
C GLY A 114 15.38 -0.97 27.21
N GLY A 115 14.11 -0.59 27.07
CA GLY A 115 13.00 -1.37 27.64
C GLY A 115 12.76 -2.66 26.85
N GLU A 116 12.72 -3.81 27.54
CA GLU A 116 12.22 -5.06 26.94
C GLU A 116 10.86 -4.82 26.29
N TYR A 117 10.54 -5.50 25.18
CA TYR A 117 9.27 -5.41 24.46
C TYR A 117 8.08 -5.53 25.41
N GLN A 118 7.62 -4.38 25.91
CA GLN A 118 6.46 -4.27 26.76
C GLN A 118 5.25 -4.18 25.84
N ASN A 119 4.14 -4.80 26.24
CA ASN A 119 2.86 -4.58 25.56
C ASN A 119 2.65 -3.08 25.44
N ILE A 120 2.34 -2.57 24.25
CA ILE A 120 2.20 -1.13 24.02
C ILE A 120 0.91 -0.67 24.71
N PRO A 121 0.95 0.06 25.83
CA PRO A 121 -0.25 0.62 26.43
C PRO A 121 -0.81 1.71 25.52
N CYS A 122 -2.14 1.71 25.34
CA CYS A 122 -2.88 2.76 24.66
C CYS A 122 -3.59 3.63 25.70
N PHE A 123 -3.39 4.95 25.61
CA PHE A 123 -4.08 5.96 26.43
C PHE A 123 -4.96 6.85 25.55
N SER A 124 -6.03 7.44 26.09
CA SER A 124 -6.96 8.33 25.37
C SER A 124 -7.17 9.64 26.08
#